data_AF-A0A350V3I1-F1
#
_entry.id   AF-A0A350V3I1-F1
#
_cell.length_a   1.000
_cell.length_b   1.000
_cell.length_c   1.000
_cell.angle_alpha   90.00
_cell.angle_beta   90.00
_cell.angle_gamma   90.00
#
_symmetry.space_group_name_H-M   'P 1'
#
loop_
_entity.id
_entity.type
_entity.pdbx_description
1 polymer ?
#
loop_
_entity_poly.entity_id
_entity_poly.type
_entity_poly.pdbx_seq_one_letter_code
_entity_poly.pdbx_strand_id
1 'polypeptide(L)'
;MGHQNQNEDTNVVSAPVGISLKKSESKEAEIQRLLLEERMRLEKEYGVEAKRIDHFKRPLENTFTKDQRANTTILFGGLTWKHEKLIKGVLQGLGYKASEIPTPSKKAFQLGKEYGNNGQCNPTYFTVGNLVEYLQDLEKSGLTKEQIINDYVFFTAGACGPCRFGMYEAEYRL
;
A
#
# COMPACT_ATOMS: atom_id res chain seq x y z
N MET A 1 39.85 -46.15 15.35
CA MET A 1 38.82 -46.48 16.36
C MET A 1 37.56 -45.73 15.92
N GLY A 2 36.67 -46.32 15.11
CA GLY A 2 35.70 -47.35 15.51
C GLY A 2 34.59 -46.65 16.32
N HIS A 3 33.35 -46.46 15.86
CA HIS A 3 32.48 -47.37 15.14
C HIS A 3 31.48 -46.61 14.23
N GLN A 4 31.26 -47.15 13.03
CA GLN A 4 30.01 -47.00 12.28
C GLN A 4 28.93 -47.85 12.96
N ASN A 5 27.72 -47.33 13.09
CA ASN A 5 26.52 -48.15 13.29
C ASN A 5 25.45 -47.69 12.30
N GLN A 6 25.22 -48.57 11.33
CA GLN A 6 24.00 -48.65 10.54
C GLN A 6 22.89 -49.26 11.40
N ASN A 7 21.64 -49.00 11.00
CA ASN A 7 20.36 -49.69 11.28
C ASN A 7 19.31 -48.64 11.62
N GLU A 8 18.55 -48.20 10.61
CA GLU A 8 17.33 -48.85 10.12
C GLU A 8 16.09 -48.32 10.87
N ASP A 9 15.32 -47.58 10.09
CA ASP A 9 13.88 -47.38 10.13
C ASP A 9 13.10 -48.10 11.24
N THR A 10 12.31 -47.34 12.00
CA THR A 10 10.86 -47.62 12.11
C THR A 10 10.13 -46.36 12.59
N ASN A 11 9.50 -45.66 11.63
CA ASN A 11 8.50 -44.64 11.93
C ASN A 11 7.19 -45.38 12.25
N VAL A 12 6.94 -45.64 13.53
CA VAL A 12 5.70 -46.27 13.99
C VAL A 12 4.60 -45.22 14.01
N VAL A 13 3.84 -45.13 12.93
CA VAL A 13 2.52 -44.46 12.93
C VAL A 13 1.47 -45.55 13.04
N SER A 14 0.90 -45.69 14.23
CA SER A 14 -0.19 -46.63 14.51
C SER A 14 -1.48 -46.19 13.81
N ALA A 15 -1.90 -46.91 12.78
CA ALA A 15 -3.25 -46.85 12.23
C ALA A 15 -4.12 -47.95 12.88
N PRO A 16 -5.43 -47.71 13.12
CA PRO A 16 -6.29 -48.73 13.69
C PRO A 16 -6.63 -49.79 12.62
N VAL A 17 -6.57 -51.05 13.04
CA VAL A 17 -7.19 -52.24 12.45
C VAL A 17 -6.94 -52.48 10.96
N GLY A 18 -5.90 -53.27 10.69
CA GLY A 18 -6.05 -54.47 9.86
C GLY A 18 -6.35 -54.29 8.37
N ILE A 19 -5.59 -53.47 7.64
CA ILE A 19 -5.45 -53.64 6.18
C ILE A 19 -3.97 -53.53 5.83
N SER A 20 -3.33 -54.68 5.60
CA SER A 20 -1.98 -54.74 5.02
C SER A 20 -2.11 -54.46 3.52
N LEU A 21 -1.86 -53.21 3.12
CA LEU A 21 -1.77 -52.82 1.72
C LEU A 21 -0.38 -53.21 1.20
N LYS A 22 -0.31 -54.27 0.38
CA LYS A 22 0.86 -54.52 -0.47
C LYS A 22 1.01 -53.33 -1.42
N LYS A 23 2.14 -52.64 -1.33
CA LYS A 23 2.51 -51.50 -2.17
C LYS A 23 2.50 -51.91 -3.64
N SER A 24 1.45 -51.53 -4.36
CA SER A 24 1.47 -51.48 -5.82
C SER A 24 1.45 -50.01 -6.18
N GLU A 25 2.61 -49.46 -6.58
CA GLU A 25 2.77 -48.07 -7.00
C GLU A 25 1.69 -47.66 -8.03
N SER A 26 1.16 -48.62 -8.80
CA SER A 26 0.05 -48.45 -9.74
C SER A 26 -1.29 -48.04 -9.10
N LYS A 27 -1.66 -48.58 -7.93
CA LYS A 27 -2.96 -48.25 -7.29
C LYS A 27 -2.92 -46.88 -6.61
N GLU A 28 -1.81 -46.57 -5.97
CA GLU A 28 -1.59 -45.24 -5.40
C GLU A 28 -1.58 -44.16 -6.49
N ALA A 29 -0.92 -44.42 -7.62
CA ALA A 29 -0.95 -43.52 -8.78
C ALA A 29 -2.36 -43.33 -9.36
N GLU A 30 -3.17 -44.39 -9.39
CA GLU A 30 -4.55 -44.31 -9.85
C GLU A 30 -5.45 -43.52 -8.90
N ILE A 31 -5.29 -43.72 -7.58
CA ILE A 31 -6.00 -42.92 -6.57
C ILE A 31 -5.62 -41.44 -6.70
N GLN A 32 -4.32 -41.13 -6.87
CA GLN A 32 -3.86 -39.75 -7.06
C GLN A 32 -4.45 -39.10 -8.31
N ARG A 33 -4.58 -39.84 -9.42
CA ARG A 33 -5.21 -39.34 -10.64
C ARG A 33 -6.68 -38.97 -10.40
N LEU A 34 -7.45 -39.85 -9.76
CA LEU A 34 -8.86 -39.61 -9.45
C LEU A 34 -9.06 -38.42 -8.51
N LEU A 35 -8.19 -38.28 -7.49
CA LEU A 35 -8.22 -37.14 -6.58
C LEU A 35 -7.90 -35.82 -7.31
N LEU A 36 -6.97 -35.83 -8.27
CA LEU A 36 -6.61 -34.66 -9.06
C LEU A 36 -7.75 -34.25 -10.01
N GLU A 37 -8.39 -35.21 -10.68
CA GLU A 37 -9.56 -34.98 -11.54
C GLU A 37 -10.73 -34.40 -10.77
N GLU A 38 -11.04 -34.97 -9.60
CA GLU A 38 -12.13 -34.47 -8.76
C GLU A 38 -11.81 -33.09 -8.18
N ARG A 39 -10.56 -32.84 -7.77
CA ARG A 39 -10.11 -31.49 -7.37
C ARG A 39 -10.33 -30.48 -8.49
N MET A 40 -9.89 -30.78 -9.71
CA MET A 40 -10.07 -29.87 -10.85
C MET A 40 -11.56 -29.61 -11.15
N ARG A 41 -12.42 -30.64 -11.03
CA ARG A 41 -13.87 -30.50 -11.20
C ARG A 41 -14.46 -29.56 -10.16
N LEU A 42 -14.13 -29.76 -8.88
CA LEU A 42 -14.62 -28.93 -7.78
C LEU A 42 -14.09 -27.50 -7.87
N GLU A 43 -12.81 -27.30 -8.19
CA GLU A 43 -12.23 -25.98 -8.37
C GLU A 43 -12.94 -25.18 -9.46
N LYS A 44 -13.32 -25.85 -10.56
CA LYS A 44 -14.11 -25.25 -11.64
C LYS A 44 -15.56 -24.98 -11.23
N GLU A 45 -16.21 -25.93 -10.55
CA GLU A 45 -17.59 -25.80 -10.07
C GLU A 45 -17.76 -24.63 -9.11
N TYR A 46 -16.83 -24.48 -8.16
CA TYR A 46 -16.83 -23.39 -7.18
C TYR A 46 -16.11 -22.12 -7.65
N GLY A 47 -15.55 -22.11 -8.86
CA GLY A 47 -14.84 -20.96 -9.43
C GLY A 47 -13.56 -20.56 -8.68
N VAL A 48 -12.96 -21.49 -7.93
CA VAL A 48 -11.72 -21.31 -7.16
C VAL A 48 -10.49 -21.87 -7.88
N GLU A 49 -10.59 -22.05 -9.20
CA GLU A 49 -9.45 -22.41 -10.06
C GLU A 49 -8.24 -21.52 -9.76
N ALA A 50 -7.07 -22.15 -9.64
CA ALA A 50 -5.80 -21.45 -9.44
C ALA A 50 -5.45 -20.60 -10.69
N LYS A 51 -6.03 -19.41 -10.77
CA LYS A 51 -5.72 -18.41 -11.79
C LYS A 51 -4.47 -17.66 -11.36
N ARG A 52 -3.65 -17.27 -12.33
CA ARG A 52 -2.59 -16.30 -12.08
C ARG A 52 -3.25 -14.99 -11.66
N ILE A 53 -3.13 -14.64 -10.39
CA ILE A 53 -3.59 -13.36 -9.83
C ILE A 53 -2.42 -12.39 -9.91
N ASP A 54 -2.55 -11.35 -10.70
CA ASP A 54 -1.65 -10.20 -10.60
C ASP A 54 -2.07 -9.39 -9.36
N HIS A 55 -1.40 -9.68 -8.23
CA HIS A 55 -1.61 -8.94 -7.00
C HIS A 55 -1.24 -7.46 -7.19
N PHE A 56 -2.03 -6.58 -6.55
CA PHE A 56 -1.71 -5.16 -6.50
C PHE A 56 -0.28 -4.95 -6.00
N LYS A 57 0.50 -4.21 -6.78
CA LYS A 57 1.81 -3.71 -6.38
C LYS A 57 1.71 -2.22 -6.20
N ARG A 58 2.28 -1.72 -5.10
CA ARG A 58 2.39 -0.29 -4.86
C ARG A 58 3.15 0.35 -6.05
N PRO A 59 2.64 1.44 -6.64
CA PRO A 59 3.37 2.20 -7.64
C PRO A 59 4.74 2.65 -7.11
N LEU A 60 5.71 2.81 -8.01
CA LEU A 60 7.01 3.38 -7.64
C LEU A 60 6.81 4.85 -7.24
N GLU A 61 7.29 5.20 -6.05
CA GLU A 61 7.16 6.56 -5.50
C GLU A 61 8.23 7.47 -6.12
N ASN A 62 7.83 8.69 -6.52
CA ASN A 62 8.78 9.70 -6.98
C ASN A 62 9.47 10.34 -5.77
N THR A 63 10.72 9.97 -5.52
CA THR A 63 11.46 10.44 -4.35
C THR A 63 11.93 11.88 -4.52
N PHE A 64 11.72 12.72 -3.50
CA PHE A 64 12.30 14.07 -3.45
C PHE A 64 13.82 14.02 -3.23
N THR A 65 14.60 14.36 -4.26
CA THR A 65 16.07 14.26 -4.26
C THR A 65 16.77 15.58 -3.90
N LYS A 66 18.09 15.53 -3.72
CA LYS A 66 18.88 16.72 -3.34
C LYS A 66 18.93 17.79 -4.44
N ASP A 67 19.00 17.38 -5.70
CA ASP A 67 19.05 18.25 -6.88
C ASP A 67 17.73 19.00 -7.11
N GLN A 68 16.59 18.43 -6.70
CA GLN A 68 15.27 19.04 -6.83
C GLN A 68 15.02 20.20 -5.84
N ARG A 69 15.76 20.26 -4.72
CA ARG A 69 15.51 21.19 -3.60
C ARG A 69 15.44 22.67 -3.99
N ALA A 70 16.22 23.07 -4.99
CA ALA A 70 16.28 24.47 -5.44
C ALA A 70 15.03 24.89 -6.21
N ASN A 71 14.33 23.94 -6.85
CA ASN A 71 13.24 24.23 -7.77
C ASN A 71 11.87 23.83 -7.24
N THR A 72 11.79 22.74 -6.47
CA THR A 72 10.55 22.20 -5.92
C THR A 72 10.03 23.00 -4.72
N THR A 73 8.74 23.30 -4.71
CA THR A 73 8.02 23.96 -3.61
C THR A 73 7.46 22.92 -2.64
N ILE A 74 7.82 23.04 -1.38
CA ILE A 74 7.26 22.24 -0.28
C ILE A 74 5.91 22.83 0.12
N LEU A 75 4.84 22.09 -0.13
CA LEU A 75 3.49 22.39 0.31
C LEU A 75 3.22 21.75 1.66
N PHE A 76 2.58 22.48 2.57
CA PHE A 76 2.16 21.96 3.88
C PHE A 76 0.90 22.68 4.35
N GLY A 77 0.13 22.11 5.26
CA GLY A 77 -1.07 22.75 5.78
C GLY A 77 -1.81 21.91 6.80
N GLY A 78 -2.95 22.43 7.27
CA GLY A 78 -3.78 21.76 8.27
C GLY A 78 -3.28 21.98 9.71
N LEU A 79 -2.42 22.98 9.91
CA LEU A 79 -1.98 23.43 11.22
C LEU A 79 -2.60 24.80 11.53
N THR A 80 -2.38 25.32 12.73
CA THR A 80 -2.78 26.70 13.00
C THR A 80 -1.85 27.67 12.28
N TRP A 81 -2.35 28.86 11.92
CA TRP A 81 -1.59 29.86 11.16
C TRP A 81 -0.21 30.19 11.76
N LYS A 82 -0.07 30.14 13.10
CA LYS A 82 1.20 30.38 13.79
C LYS A 82 2.23 29.29 13.48
N HIS A 83 1.80 28.02 13.55
CA HIS A 83 2.68 26.89 13.23
C HIS A 83 3.06 26.90 11.75
N GLU A 84 2.14 27.27 10.87
CA GLU A 84 2.42 27.36 9.43
C GLU A 84 3.44 28.46 9.13
N LYS A 85 3.31 29.65 9.73
CA LYS A 85 4.32 30.72 9.60
C LYS A 85 5.69 30.30 10.17
N LEU A 86 5.71 29.59 11.29
CA LEU A 86 6.95 29.05 11.86
C LEU A 86 7.62 28.06 10.90
N ILE A 87 6.88 27.07 10.40
CA ILE A 87 7.39 26.07 9.45
C ILE A 87 7.89 26.75 8.18
N LYS A 88 7.12 27.71 7.64
CA LYS A 88 7.54 28.49 6.47
C LYS A 88 8.89 29.17 6.71
N GLY A 89 9.03 29.88 7.82
CA GLY A 89 10.26 30.60 8.16
C GLY A 89 11.46 29.66 8.32
N VAL A 90 11.26 28.50 8.96
CA VAL A 90 12.32 27.48 9.11
C VAL A 90 12.74 26.92 7.76
N LEU A 91 11.80 26.49 6.92
CA LEU A 91 12.11 25.90 5.62
C LEU A 91 12.79 26.90 4.68
N GLN A 92 12.30 28.14 4.64
CA GLN A 92 12.89 29.20 3.84
C GLN A 92 14.28 29.60 4.35
N GLY A 93 14.49 29.64 5.67
CA GLY A 93 15.80 29.89 6.27
C GLY A 93 16.84 28.81 5.94
N LEU A 94 16.39 27.58 5.65
CA LEU A 94 17.22 26.47 5.15
C LEU A 94 17.40 26.47 3.63
N GLY A 95 16.84 27.44 2.91
CA GLY A 95 16.96 27.59 1.45
C GLY A 95 15.93 26.81 0.64
N TYR A 96 14.88 26.25 1.25
CA TYR A 96 13.80 25.60 0.51
C TYR A 96 12.74 26.60 0.06
N LYS A 97 12.14 26.35 -1.11
CA LYS A 97 10.85 26.96 -1.46
C LYS A 97 9.77 26.27 -0.63
N ALA A 98 8.96 27.04 0.08
CA ALA A 98 7.91 26.50 0.94
C ALA A 98 6.68 27.41 0.95
N SER A 99 5.50 26.80 0.87
CA SER A 99 4.22 27.49 0.91
C SER A 99 3.20 26.71 1.73
N GLU A 100 2.46 27.43 2.56
CA GLU A 100 1.27 26.93 3.21
C GLU A 100 0.12 26.78 2.20
N ILE A 101 -0.64 25.68 2.30
CA ILE A 101 -1.94 25.51 1.64
C ILE A 101 -2.97 26.30 2.47
N PRO A 102 -3.90 27.06 1.84
CA PRO A 102 -4.92 27.82 2.56
C PRO A 102 -5.80 26.98 3.49
N THR A 103 -6.54 27.63 4.38
CA THR A 103 -7.55 26.96 5.21
C THR A 103 -8.59 26.27 4.32
N PRO A 104 -8.93 24.99 4.59
CA PRO A 104 -9.85 24.22 3.75
C PRO A 104 -11.24 24.83 3.70
N SER A 105 -11.79 24.86 2.49
CA SER A 105 -13.16 25.31 2.22
C SER A 105 -14.19 24.17 2.37
N LYS A 106 -15.48 24.49 2.21
CA LYS A 106 -16.52 23.45 2.07
C LYS A 106 -16.33 22.60 0.81
N LYS A 107 -15.78 23.20 -0.26
CA LYS A 107 -15.47 22.50 -1.50
C LYS A 107 -14.31 21.53 -1.31
N ALA A 108 -13.25 21.92 -0.61
CA ALA A 108 -12.19 21.01 -0.16
C ALA A 108 -12.77 19.80 0.57
N PHE A 109 -13.68 19.99 1.54
CA PHE A 109 -14.32 18.87 2.22
C PHE A 109 -15.09 17.92 1.29
N GLN A 110 -15.86 18.47 0.34
CA GLN A 110 -16.60 17.66 -0.62
C GLN A 110 -15.66 16.87 -1.54
N LEU A 111 -14.59 17.51 -2.03
CA LEU A 111 -13.54 16.85 -2.81
C LEU A 111 -12.87 15.74 -1.99
N GLY A 112 -12.58 15.99 -0.71
CA GLY A 112 -12.02 14.96 0.18
C GLY A 112 -12.91 13.72 0.28
N LYS A 113 -14.23 13.91 0.36
CA LYS A 113 -15.19 12.79 0.36
C LYS A 113 -15.34 12.10 -0.99
N GLU A 114 -15.14 12.83 -2.08
CA GLU A 114 -15.25 12.32 -3.45
C GLU A 114 -14.03 11.47 -3.83
N TYR A 115 -12.83 11.97 -3.52
CA TYR A 115 -11.56 11.33 -3.89
C TYR A 115 -11.01 10.40 -2.80
N GLY A 116 -11.43 10.59 -1.54
CA GLY A 116 -10.99 9.78 -0.41
C GLY A 116 -11.89 8.58 -0.11
N ASN A 117 -11.38 7.64 0.67
CA ASN A 117 -12.14 6.47 1.11
C ASN A 117 -13.13 6.82 2.24
N ASN A 118 -14.38 6.36 2.12
CA ASN A 118 -15.47 6.50 3.09
C ASN A 118 -15.13 6.09 4.54
N GLY A 119 -14.12 5.24 4.75
CA GLY A 119 -13.67 4.80 6.08
C GLY A 119 -12.65 5.71 6.77
N GLN A 120 -12.32 6.87 6.19
CA GLN A 120 -11.31 7.78 6.74
C GLN A 120 -11.88 8.71 7.81
N CYS A 121 -11.00 9.22 8.68
CA CYS A 121 -11.38 10.20 9.68
C CYS A 121 -11.65 11.57 9.04
N ASN A 122 -12.50 12.36 9.67
CA ASN A 122 -12.90 13.68 9.16
C ASN A 122 -11.71 14.62 8.84
N PRO A 123 -10.64 14.69 9.67
CA PRO A 123 -9.46 15.47 9.33
C PRO A 123 -8.82 15.10 7.98
N THR A 124 -8.83 13.81 7.59
CA THR A 124 -8.28 13.37 6.29
C THR A 124 -9.04 13.98 5.13
N TYR A 125 -10.39 14.01 5.19
CA TYR A 125 -11.19 14.62 4.12
C TYR A 125 -10.86 16.10 3.95
N PHE A 126 -10.66 16.83 5.04
CA PHE A 126 -10.25 18.22 4.95
C PHE A 126 -8.83 18.37 4.42
N THR A 127 -7.87 17.56 4.86
CA THR A 127 -6.48 17.68 4.40
C THR A 127 -6.30 17.26 2.93
N VAL A 128 -6.75 16.06 2.56
CA VAL A 128 -6.63 15.54 1.19
C VAL A 128 -7.44 16.39 0.24
N GLY A 129 -8.69 16.71 0.59
CA GLY A 129 -9.55 17.52 -0.26
C GLY A 129 -9.03 18.94 -0.47
N ASN A 130 -8.33 19.52 0.51
CA ASN A 130 -7.70 20.83 0.38
C ASN A 130 -6.44 20.78 -0.50
N LEU A 131 -5.67 19.69 -0.41
CA LEU A 131 -4.58 19.45 -1.35
C LEU A 131 -5.13 19.32 -2.78
N VAL A 132 -6.16 18.52 -3.00
CA VAL A 132 -6.81 18.38 -4.31
C VAL A 132 -7.33 19.72 -4.83
N GLU A 133 -8.03 20.49 -4.00
CA GLU A 133 -8.51 21.82 -4.38
C GLU A 133 -7.35 22.74 -4.80
N TYR A 134 -6.27 22.77 -4.02
CA TYR A 134 -5.08 23.57 -4.32
C TYR A 134 -4.41 23.17 -5.64
N LEU A 135 -4.23 21.86 -5.88
CA LEU A 135 -3.63 21.35 -7.12
C LEU A 135 -4.51 21.66 -8.34
N GLN A 136 -5.83 21.53 -8.22
CA GLN A 136 -6.76 21.93 -9.28
C GLN A 136 -6.68 23.43 -9.59
N ASP A 137 -6.44 24.27 -8.60
CA ASP A 137 -6.30 25.71 -8.81
C ASP A 137 -4.94 26.05 -9.44
N LEU A 138 -3.87 25.30 -9.14
CA LEU A 138 -2.61 25.38 -9.89
C LEU A 138 -2.81 25.02 -11.37
N GLU A 139 -3.50 23.93 -11.67
CA GLU A 139 -3.83 23.55 -13.06
C GLU A 139 -4.60 24.66 -13.78
N LYS A 140 -5.63 25.24 -13.13
CA LYS A 140 -6.41 26.36 -13.68
C LYS A 140 -5.58 27.62 -13.89
N SER A 141 -4.53 27.83 -13.11
CA SER A 141 -3.61 28.96 -13.27
C SER A 141 -2.66 28.81 -14.47
N GLY A 142 -2.67 27.65 -15.13
CA GLY A 142 -1.93 27.38 -16.36
C GLY A 142 -0.75 26.41 -16.22
N LEU A 143 -0.53 25.83 -15.04
CA LEU A 143 0.48 24.79 -14.86
C LEU A 143 -0.03 23.46 -15.44
N THR A 144 0.84 22.73 -16.14
CA THR A 144 0.53 21.36 -16.54
C THR A 144 0.67 20.40 -15.36
N LYS A 145 0.03 19.23 -15.45
CA LYS A 145 0.15 18.18 -14.42
C LYS A 145 1.60 17.75 -14.22
N GLU A 146 2.36 17.64 -15.31
CA GLU A 146 3.78 17.29 -15.26
C GLU A 146 4.60 18.34 -14.52
N GLN A 147 4.31 19.63 -14.70
CA GLN A 147 4.95 20.69 -13.92
C GLN A 147 4.60 20.57 -12.44
N ILE A 148 3.33 20.33 -12.12
CA ILE A 148 2.89 20.16 -10.73
C ILE A 148 3.60 18.96 -10.06
N ILE A 149 3.69 17.82 -10.75
CA ILE A 149 4.35 16.60 -10.25
C ILE A 149 5.85 16.83 -10.01
N ASN A 150 6.52 17.63 -10.85
CA ASN A 150 7.96 17.87 -10.76
C ASN A 150 8.33 19.00 -9.79
N ASP A 151 7.49 20.03 -9.71
CA ASP A 151 7.82 21.29 -9.03
C ASP A 151 7.17 21.43 -7.64
N TYR A 152 6.38 20.46 -7.20
CA TYR A 152 5.72 20.49 -5.88
C TYR A 152 5.86 19.17 -5.13
N VAL A 153 6.04 19.27 -3.80
CA VAL A 153 6.02 18.11 -2.88
C VAL A 153 5.15 18.43 -1.68
N PHE A 154 4.33 17.47 -1.24
CA PHE A 154 3.49 17.65 -0.06
C PHE A 154 4.16 17.10 1.19
N PHE A 155 4.31 17.94 2.20
CA PHE A 155 4.85 17.63 3.52
C PHE A 155 3.71 17.53 4.54
N THR A 156 3.55 16.35 5.14
CA THR A 156 2.52 16.06 6.13
C THR A 156 3.01 15.08 7.19
N ALA A 157 2.23 14.90 8.25
CA ALA A 157 2.53 13.97 9.33
C ALA A 157 2.45 12.51 8.84
N GLY A 158 3.55 11.76 9.01
CA GLY A 158 3.52 10.30 9.03
C GLY A 158 3.18 9.78 10.42
N ALA A 159 2.66 8.55 10.52
CA ALA A 159 2.36 7.93 11.81
C ALA A 159 2.70 6.43 11.83
N CYS A 160 3.25 5.97 12.95
CA CYS A 160 3.41 4.56 13.30
C CYS A 160 2.58 4.14 14.53
N GLY A 161 1.71 5.04 15.02
CA GLY A 161 0.89 4.87 16.23
C GLY A 161 -0.60 4.62 15.94
N PRO A 162 -1.49 4.77 16.93
CA PRO A 162 -2.93 4.46 16.76
C PRO A 162 -3.65 5.40 15.78
N CYS A 163 -3.08 6.57 15.50
CA CYS A 163 -3.63 7.51 14.54
C CYS A 163 -3.40 7.01 13.11
N ARG A 164 -4.50 6.72 12.41
CA ARG A 164 -4.47 6.29 10.99
C ARG A 164 -4.26 7.43 10.00
N PHE A 165 -4.40 8.69 10.43
CA PHE A 165 -4.23 9.87 9.57
C PHE A 165 -2.91 9.80 8.78
N GLY A 166 -1.79 9.63 9.48
CA GLY A 166 -0.48 9.52 8.86
C GLY A 166 -0.17 8.16 8.22
N MET A 167 -1.11 7.22 8.25
CA MET A 167 -1.04 5.94 7.52
C MET A 167 -1.84 5.96 6.21
N TYR A 168 -2.68 6.97 5.98
CA TYR A 168 -3.41 7.15 4.71
C TYR A 168 -2.50 7.73 3.61
N GLU A 169 -1.26 7.29 3.55
CA GLU A 169 -0.24 7.80 2.65
C GLU A 169 -0.65 7.70 1.17
N ALA A 170 -1.42 6.67 0.81
CA ALA A 170 -1.93 6.47 -0.54
C ALA A 170 -2.84 7.62 -1.01
N GLU A 171 -3.55 8.28 -0.10
CA GLU A 171 -4.51 9.34 -0.40
C GLU A 171 -3.82 10.67 -0.75
N TYR A 172 -2.56 10.82 -0.32
CA TYR A 172 -1.73 11.98 -0.62
C TYR A 172 -0.84 11.76 -1.85
N ARG A 173 -0.85 10.55 -2.43
CA ARG A 173 0.03 10.09 -3.52
C ARG A 173 -0.72 9.89 -4.83
N LEU A 174 -1.86 10.58 -5.00
CA LEU A 174 -2.71 10.55 -6.19
C LEU A 174 -1.97 11.05 -7.44
#